data_AF-A0A6G1HAE7-F1
#
_entry.id   AF-A0A6G1HAE7-F1
#
_cell.length_a   1.000
_cell.length_b   1.000
_cell.length_c   1.000
_cell.angle_alpha   90.00
_cell.angle_beta   90.00
_cell.angle_gamma   90.00
#
_symmetry.space_group_name_H-M   'P 1'
#
loop_
_entity.id
_entity.type
_entity.pdbx_description
1 polymer ?
#
loop_
_entity_poly.entity_id
_entity_poly.type
_entity_poly.pdbx_seq_one_letter_code
_entity_poly.pdbx_strand_id
1 'polypeptide(L)'
;MALGRRTPWLHRLLRTYTNGFSSGLPLPLTHHVLHARVGAGPVILGFVGVGGAGAFLGRRGNSSSSVNANSGGGGGTSGGNSGGSSSPNSPPLTSKDGEAEVYKSPVLALDLAAANEKLRREEWVGALKGVRFHGNRLGSNAVVEDDFSWGVMRGSGKGGEEACFWGVYDGHAGWATSAVLRSYLIPYVSAALQNNKDNPDTAIRDAFVALDDEISHTALSAITSHQPASPKAVSALGPANSGSCALLSVYEPSTSILRVANTGDSRAVLGRFDATKGKYTAIPLSADQTGFNDDERTRIESEHPGEEEVVDAKSGRLMGIAVTRAFGDMRWKWPLKSIQRAQENFWGNAPRFNYHTPPYMTAEPVVTETKVLRGRRGDFLILACDGVWDNISSADAIECVGRWVSKSLGEKTPEATFDEDSDQTPEFWSGKGRAVSWTARPKYFSSAEEDGNAATYLMRNVLGGSRVELFRGVMSTYAPLSRNVRDDLTVQVIFFGDVE
;
A
#
# COMPACT_ATOMS: atom_id res chain seq x y z
N MET A 1 3.00 -52.59 8.68
CA MET A 1 2.09 -52.30 7.56
C MET A 1 2.35 -50.88 7.08
N ALA A 2 2.56 -50.75 5.77
CA ALA A 2 2.95 -49.60 4.94
C ALA A 2 3.03 -48.18 5.55
N LEU A 3 4.27 -47.69 5.66
CA LEU A 3 4.66 -46.28 5.61
C LEU A 3 4.76 -45.85 4.14
N GLY A 4 3.97 -44.83 3.75
CA GLY A 4 4.02 -44.20 2.42
C GLY A 4 4.75 -42.85 2.48
N ARG A 5 5.88 -42.80 1.78
CA ARG A 5 6.85 -41.70 1.69
C ARG A 5 6.24 -40.44 1.04
N ARG A 6 6.48 -39.25 1.62
CA ARG A 6 6.39 -37.96 0.92
C ARG A 6 7.80 -37.45 0.61
N THR A 7 7.98 -37.02 -0.62
CA THR A 7 9.22 -36.66 -1.32
C THR A 7 9.76 -35.28 -0.90
N PRO A 8 11.08 -35.10 -0.74
CA PRO A 8 11.72 -33.79 -0.57
C PRO A 8 12.35 -33.34 -1.89
N TRP A 9 11.71 -32.44 -2.65
CA TRP A 9 12.28 -31.91 -3.90
C TRP A 9 12.27 -30.38 -4.06
N LEU A 10 11.86 -29.61 -3.05
CA LEU A 10 11.88 -28.13 -3.15
C LEU A 10 13.17 -27.46 -2.61
N HIS A 11 13.98 -28.16 -1.82
CA HIS A 11 15.15 -27.57 -1.16
C HIS A 11 16.44 -27.47 -2.02
N ARG A 12 16.44 -27.93 -3.27
CA ARG A 12 17.67 -28.06 -4.08
C ARG A 12 17.86 -26.99 -5.17
N LEU A 13 16.90 -26.09 -5.40
CA LEU A 13 17.05 -25.03 -6.41
C LEU A 13 17.64 -23.71 -5.88
N LEU A 14 17.77 -23.52 -4.56
CA LEU A 14 18.23 -22.26 -3.95
C LEU A 14 19.68 -22.28 -3.42
N ARG A 15 20.50 -23.28 -3.79
CA ARG A 15 21.85 -23.48 -3.22
C ARG A 15 23.02 -23.50 -4.20
N THR A 16 22.84 -22.93 -5.39
CA THR A 16 23.97 -22.64 -6.30
C THR A 16 23.95 -21.17 -6.62
N TYR A 17 24.79 -20.40 -5.89
CA TYR A 17 25.40 -19.11 -6.24
C TYR A 17 25.78 -18.37 -4.94
N THR A 18 26.74 -18.91 -4.18
CA THR A 18 27.55 -18.12 -3.24
C THR A 18 28.84 -18.89 -2.97
N ASN A 19 29.90 -18.51 -3.68
CA ASN A 19 31.29 -18.64 -3.25
C ASN A 19 32.17 -17.87 -4.24
N GLY A 20 32.81 -16.80 -3.78
CA GLY A 20 33.82 -16.10 -4.57
C GLY A 20 34.10 -14.66 -4.13
N PHE A 21 35.15 -14.52 -3.34
CA PHE A 21 36.07 -13.38 -3.24
C PHE A 21 35.91 -12.29 -2.18
N SER A 22 37.09 -12.00 -1.63
CA SER A 22 37.46 -11.16 -0.51
C SER A 22 37.85 -9.73 -0.93
N SER A 23 37.72 -8.81 0.03
CA SER A 23 38.57 -7.64 0.31
C SER A 23 38.93 -6.64 -0.81
N GLY A 24 38.55 -5.36 -0.61
CA GLY A 24 39.22 -4.21 -1.24
C GLY A 24 38.37 -2.93 -1.27
N LEU A 25 38.90 -1.84 -0.68
CA LEU A 25 38.31 -0.50 -0.52
C LEU A 25 38.08 0.30 -1.84
N PRO A 26 37.32 1.42 -1.82
CA PRO A 26 36.75 2.08 -3.01
C PRO A 26 37.53 3.31 -3.49
N LEU A 27 37.22 3.79 -4.72
CA LEU A 27 37.17 5.19 -5.25
C LEU A 27 37.22 5.18 -6.82
N PRO A 28 36.86 6.26 -7.56
CA PRO A 28 35.51 6.78 -7.84
C PRO A 28 35.15 6.87 -9.35
N LEU A 29 33.91 7.30 -9.61
CA LEU A 29 33.18 7.51 -10.89
C LEU A 29 33.95 8.17 -12.06
N THR A 30 33.75 7.63 -13.27
CA THR A 30 33.67 8.39 -14.53
C THR A 30 32.73 7.70 -15.54
N HIS A 31 31.80 8.47 -16.12
CA HIS A 31 30.88 8.09 -17.19
C HIS A 31 31.61 7.94 -18.53
N HIS A 32 31.42 6.82 -19.23
CA HIS A 32 31.52 6.76 -20.69
C HIS A 32 30.47 5.82 -21.28
N VAL A 33 29.67 6.36 -22.19
CA VAL A 33 28.70 5.66 -23.03
C VAL A 33 29.45 5.03 -24.20
N LEU A 34 29.29 3.72 -24.40
CA LEU A 34 29.68 3.04 -25.63
C LEU A 34 28.53 2.12 -26.09
N HIS A 35 28.01 2.39 -27.27
CA HIS A 35 27.05 1.54 -27.97
C HIS A 35 27.74 0.26 -28.49
N ALA A 36 27.21 -0.90 -28.13
CA ALA A 36 27.38 -2.14 -28.88
C ALA A 36 26.08 -2.94 -28.85
N ARG A 37 25.75 -3.53 -30.01
CA ARG A 37 24.48 -4.20 -30.31
C ARG A 37 24.69 -5.72 -30.34
N VAL A 38 23.65 -6.44 -29.89
CA VAL A 38 23.30 -7.87 -30.09
C VAL A 38 23.83 -8.90 -29.07
N GLY A 39 22.89 -9.52 -28.35
CA GLY A 39 22.98 -10.93 -27.90
C GLY A 39 22.56 -11.21 -26.47
N ALA A 40 21.36 -11.79 -26.29
CA ALA A 40 20.80 -12.40 -25.07
C ALA A 40 20.45 -11.47 -23.90
N GLY A 41 19.15 -11.44 -23.54
CA GLY A 41 18.56 -10.49 -22.60
C GLY A 41 18.86 -10.77 -21.12
N PRO A 42 18.71 -9.75 -20.25
CA PRO A 42 18.70 -9.96 -18.80
C PRO A 42 17.30 -9.76 -18.20
N VAL A 43 17.00 -10.60 -17.20
CA VAL A 43 16.03 -10.31 -16.15
C VAL A 43 16.56 -9.12 -15.34
N ILE A 44 15.85 -8.00 -15.35
CA ILE A 44 16.20 -6.83 -14.53
C ILE A 44 15.50 -6.99 -13.18
N LEU A 45 16.26 -7.37 -12.15
CA LEU A 45 15.87 -7.20 -10.75
C LEU A 45 16.45 -5.85 -10.28
N GLY A 46 15.60 -4.84 -10.10
CA GLY A 46 16.02 -3.55 -9.55
C GLY A 46 16.32 -3.67 -8.06
N PHE A 47 17.57 -3.40 -7.66
CA PHE A 47 17.94 -3.20 -6.26
C PHE A 47 17.80 -1.70 -5.93
N VAL A 48 16.92 -1.36 -4.99
CA VAL A 48 16.91 -0.03 -4.35
C VAL A 48 17.92 -0.05 -3.21
N GLY A 49 18.92 0.84 -3.28
CA GLY A 49 19.93 1.01 -2.25
C GLY A 49 19.35 1.65 -0.98
N VAL A 50 19.59 1.03 0.16
CA VAL A 50 19.29 1.58 1.49
C VAL A 50 20.28 2.72 1.78
N GLY A 51 19.77 3.95 1.78
CA GLY A 51 20.52 5.13 2.23
C GLY A 51 20.70 5.10 3.75
N GLY A 52 21.96 5.03 4.20
CA GLY A 52 22.32 5.06 5.61
C GLY A 52 22.09 6.43 6.25
N ALA A 53 21.33 6.46 7.34
CA ALA A 53 21.22 7.62 8.22
C ALA A 53 22.43 7.66 9.16
N GLY A 54 23.17 8.77 9.15
CA GLY A 54 24.26 9.04 10.08
C GLY A 54 23.74 9.25 11.50
N ALA A 55 24.31 8.51 12.45
CA ALA A 55 24.01 8.62 13.86
C ALA A 55 24.66 9.87 14.47
N PHE A 56 23.86 10.75 15.07
CA PHE A 56 24.34 11.76 16.03
C PHE A 56 24.17 11.21 17.45
N LEU A 57 25.31 10.98 18.12
CA LEU A 57 25.40 10.57 19.52
C LEU A 57 25.12 11.77 20.44
N GLY A 58 23.93 11.83 21.03
CA GLY A 58 23.59 12.71 22.15
C GLY A 58 23.43 11.90 23.43
N ARG A 59 24.35 12.08 24.39
CA ARG A 59 24.43 11.33 25.64
C ARG A 59 23.65 12.03 26.77
N ARG A 60 22.76 11.24 27.41
CA ARG A 60 22.27 11.27 28.81
C ARG A 60 21.34 12.40 29.30
N GLY A 61 20.30 11.96 30.02
CA GLY A 61 19.61 12.73 31.06
C GLY A 61 18.36 12.01 31.57
N ASN A 62 18.51 11.16 32.57
CA ASN A 62 17.43 10.43 33.26
C ASN A 62 16.77 11.34 34.30
N SER A 63 15.44 11.48 34.31
CA SER A 63 14.69 11.77 35.54
C SER A 63 13.19 11.53 35.36
N SER A 64 12.71 10.55 36.12
CA SER A 64 11.34 10.25 36.49
C SER A 64 10.68 11.38 37.30
N SER A 65 9.38 11.61 37.09
CA SER A 65 8.41 11.82 38.19
C SER A 65 6.97 11.83 37.70
N SER A 66 6.19 10.91 38.27
CA SER A 66 4.74 10.90 38.40
C SER A 66 4.19 12.16 39.11
N VAL A 67 2.91 12.50 38.89
CA VAL A 67 1.82 12.51 39.90
C VAL A 67 0.57 13.28 39.41
N ASN A 68 -0.57 12.60 39.55
CA ASN A 68 -1.98 12.98 39.76
C ASN A 68 -2.58 14.34 39.35
N ALA A 69 -3.68 14.19 38.60
CA ALA A 69 -5.04 14.67 38.85
C ALA A 69 -5.32 15.51 40.12
N ASN A 70 -6.01 16.65 39.96
CA ASN A 70 -7.34 16.80 40.56
C ASN A 70 -8.17 17.93 39.94
N SER A 71 -9.48 17.70 40.02
CA SER A 71 -10.70 18.48 39.78
C SER A 71 -10.75 19.95 40.23
N GLY A 72 -11.77 20.67 39.72
CA GLY A 72 -12.34 21.86 40.37
C GLY A 72 -12.97 22.85 39.40
N GLY A 73 -14.30 22.91 39.36
CA GLY A 73 -15.07 23.78 38.46
C GLY A 73 -15.24 25.23 38.92
N GLY A 74 -16.02 25.99 38.14
CA GLY A 74 -16.62 27.25 38.58
C GLY A 74 -16.62 28.38 37.55
N GLY A 75 -17.78 28.59 36.90
CA GLY A 75 -18.46 29.90 36.75
C GLY A 75 -17.80 31.08 36.03
N GLY A 76 -18.41 31.50 34.91
CA GLY A 76 -19.13 32.79 34.87
C GLY A 76 -18.36 34.11 34.65
N THR A 77 -18.60 34.66 33.45
CA THR A 77 -18.89 36.08 33.11
C THR A 77 -17.80 37.17 33.13
N SER A 78 -17.52 37.67 31.91
CA SER A 78 -17.47 39.08 31.45
C SER A 78 -16.55 40.11 32.12
N GLY A 79 -15.77 40.80 31.27
CA GLY A 79 -15.21 42.13 31.55
C GLY A 79 -13.91 42.36 30.81
N GLY A 80 -13.94 43.18 29.75
CA GLY A 80 -12.76 43.46 28.94
C GLY A 80 -11.67 44.23 29.68
N ASN A 81 -10.42 43.94 29.33
CA ASN A 81 -9.35 44.93 29.40
C ASN A 81 -8.27 44.58 28.36
N SER A 82 -8.03 45.51 27.45
CA SER A 82 -6.89 45.52 26.53
C SER A 82 -5.60 45.63 27.34
N GLY A 83 -4.89 44.52 27.51
CA GLY A 83 -3.56 44.47 28.10
C GLY A 83 -2.68 43.57 27.24
N GLY A 84 -1.74 44.17 26.52
CA GLY A 84 -0.70 43.43 25.82
C GLY A 84 0.09 42.61 26.82
N SER A 85 -0.12 41.30 26.85
CA SER A 85 0.72 40.37 27.59
C SER A 85 1.98 40.11 26.74
N SER A 86 2.97 40.99 26.85
CA SER A 86 4.35 40.62 26.53
C SER A 86 4.75 39.51 27.50
N SER A 87 4.74 38.25 27.03
CA SER A 87 5.30 37.13 27.80
C SER A 87 6.77 37.48 28.13
N PRO A 88 7.15 37.58 29.41
CA PRO A 88 8.51 37.89 29.78
C PRO A 88 9.32 36.59 29.75
N ASN A 89 10.43 36.59 28.99
CA ASN A 89 11.51 35.59 28.90
C ASN A 89 11.66 34.75 27.62
N SER A 90 11.03 35.10 26.51
CA SER A 90 11.50 34.55 25.21
C SER A 90 12.72 35.36 24.75
N PRO A 91 13.90 34.76 24.49
CA PRO A 91 15.00 35.48 23.88
C PRO A 91 14.52 36.05 22.54
N PRO A 92 14.76 37.35 22.25
CA PRO A 92 14.34 37.92 21.00
C PRO A 92 15.18 37.27 19.89
N LEU A 93 14.53 36.68 18.90
CA LEU A 93 15.17 36.24 17.67
C LEU A 93 15.58 37.53 16.92
N THR A 94 16.79 38.02 17.16
CA THR A 94 17.32 39.23 16.51
C THR A 94 18.36 38.81 15.49
N SER A 95 18.06 39.07 14.21
CA SER A 95 19.09 39.12 13.18
C SER A 95 19.97 40.36 13.40
N LYS A 96 21.21 40.37 12.88
CA LYS A 96 22.19 41.47 13.05
C LYS A 96 21.70 42.83 12.54
N ASP A 97 20.60 42.88 11.78
CA ASP A 97 20.11 44.07 11.09
C ASP A 97 18.83 44.67 11.70
N GLY A 98 18.42 44.22 12.89
CA GLY A 98 17.31 44.83 13.63
C GLY A 98 15.90 44.44 13.15
N GLU A 99 15.80 43.54 12.16
CA GLU A 99 14.53 42.88 11.84
C GLU A 99 14.27 41.73 12.80
N ALA A 100 13.04 41.65 13.33
CA ALA A 100 12.57 40.52 14.12
C ALA A 100 12.71 39.25 13.28
N GLU A 101 13.61 38.36 13.69
CA GLU A 101 13.88 37.12 12.99
C GLU A 101 12.73 36.16 13.33
N VAL A 102 11.69 36.17 12.50
CA VAL A 102 10.57 35.25 12.65
C VAL A 102 11.11 33.82 12.54
N TYR A 103 10.80 32.96 13.51
CA TYR A 103 11.14 31.54 13.48
C TYR A 103 10.80 30.94 12.10
N LYS A 104 11.81 30.40 11.41
CA LYS A 104 11.62 29.74 10.12
C LYS A 104 11.38 28.25 10.36
N SER A 105 10.17 27.79 10.04
CA SER A 105 9.86 26.37 10.09
C SER A 105 10.82 25.57 9.19
N PRO A 106 11.40 24.45 9.66
CA PRO A 106 12.17 23.55 8.81
C PRO A 106 11.28 22.75 7.84
N VAL A 107 9.97 22.76 8.07
CA VAL A 107 8.98 22.15 7.18
C VAL A 107 8.65 23.15 6.09
N LEU A 108 9.09 22.85 4.88
CA LEU A 108 8.87 23.70 3.72
C LEU A 108 7.41 23.59 3.26
N ALA A 109 6.75 24.74 3.11
CA ALA A 109 5.52 24.82 2.35
C ALA A 109 5.88 24.63 0.86
N LEU A 110 5.52 23.48 0.29
CA LEU A 110 5.84 23.19 -1.09
C LEU A 110 5.06 24.13 -2.02
N ASP A 111 5.73 24.69 -3.01
CA ASP A 111 5.05 25.25 -4.17
C ASP A 111 4.50 24.12 -5.06
N LEU A 112 3.73 24.49 -6.09
CA LEU A 112 3.12 23.50 -6.99
C LEU A 112 4.19 22.65 -7.71
N ALA A 113 5.32 23.23 -8.08
CA ALA A 113 6.39 22.52 -8.80
C ALA A 113 7.03 21.44 -7.90
N ALA A 114 7.38 21.79 -6.67
CA ALA A 114 7.97 20.87 -5.70
C ALA A 114 6.97 19.80 -5.23
N ALA A 115 5.68 20.14 -5.09
CA ALA A 115 4.62 19.17 -4.80
C ALA A 115 4.47 18.16 -5.96
N ASN A 116 4.49 18.64 -7.20
CA ASN A 116 4.46 17.80 -8.40
C ASN A 116 5.68 16.90 -8.52
N GLU A 117 6.87 17.43 -8.23
CA GLU A 117 8.11 16.65 -8.21
C GLU A 117 8.00 15.54 -7.16
N LYS A 118 7.57 15.87 -5.94
CA LYS A 118 7.39 14.89 -4.85
C LYS A 118 6.42 13.77 -5.26
N LEU A 119 5.31 14.08 -5.93
CA LEU A 119 4.35 13.09 -6.42
C LEU A 119 4.94 12.16 -7.48
N ARG A 120 5.87 12.64 -8.31
CA ARG A 120 6.45 11.87 -9.43
C ARG A 120 7.70 11.08 -9.07
N ARG A 121 8.20 11.19 -7.84
CA ARG A 121 9.47 10.56 -7.42
C ARG A 121 9.51 9.05 -7.60
N GLU A 122 8.38 8.38 -7.42
CA GLU A 122 8.28 6.93 -7.56
C GLU A 122 7.21 6.55 -8.59
N GLU A 123 7.15 7.26 -9.74
CA GLU A 123 6.33 6.82 -10.87
C GLU A 123 7.09 5.86 -11.80
N TRP A 124 6.36 4.96 -12.44
CA TRP A 124 6.93 4.03 -13.42
C TRP A 124 5.96 3.75 -14.58
N VAL A 125 6.54 3.33 -15.69
CA VAL A 125 5.85 2.83 -16.89
C VAL A 125 6.49 1.50 -17.26
N GLY A 126 5.67 0.51 -17.61
CA GLY A 126 6.16 -0.79 -18.04
C GLY A 126 5.26 -1.42 -19.11
N ALA A 127 5.73 -2.53 -19.65
CA ALA A 127 4.95 -3.36 -20.57
C ALA A 127 5.25 -4.84 -20.37
N LEU A 128 4.21 -5.67 -20.24
CA LEU A 128 4.31 -7.13 -20.15
C LEU A 128 3.57 -7.75 -21.34
N LYS A 129 4.27 -8.49 -22.20
CA LYS A 129 3.67 -9.18 -23.37
C LYS A 129 2.79 -8.25 -24.23
N GLY A 130 3.19 -6.98 -24.38
CA GLY A 130 2.47 -5.97 -25.16
C GLY A 130 1.33 -5.26 -24.41
N VAL A 131 1.08 -5.59 -23.14
CA VAL A 131 0.14 -4.88 -22.26
C VAL A 131 0.92 -3.80 -21.51
N ARG A 132 0.61 -2.52 -21.76
CA ARG A 132 1.23 -1.40 -21.05
C ARG A 132 0.59 -1.21 -19.69
N PHE A 133 1.37 -0.69 -18.76
CA PHE A 133 0.87 -0.29 -17.45
C PHE A 133 1.67 0.88 -16.89
N HIS A 134 0.99 1.73 -16.16
CA HIS A 134 1.55 2.87 -15.43
C HIS A 134 1.39 2.62 -13.95
N GLY A 135 2.34 3.05 -13.14
CA GLY A 135 2.17 3.02 -11.69
C GLY A 135 2.86 4.18 -11.01
N ASN A 136 2.49 4.40 -9.76
CA ASN A 136 3.07 5.40 -8.89
C ASN A 136 2.87 5.00 -7.43
N ARG A 137 3.82 5.39 -6.57
CA ARG A 137 3.76 5.24 -5.11
C ARG A 137 4.11 6.54 -4.40
N LEU A 138 3.38 6.86 -3.33
CA LEU A 138 3.67 8.00 -2.45
C LEU A 138 3.59 7.57 -1.00
N GLY A 139 4.74 7.59 -0.31
CA GLY A 139 4.80 7.32 1.12
C GLY A 139 4.17 8.42 1.98
N SER A 140 3.47 7.97 3.02
CA SER A 140 3.03 8.69 4.20
C SER A 140 3.81 8.24 5.43
N ASN A 141 4.11 6.95 5.54
CA ASN A 141 4.97 6.40 6.59
C ASN A 141 6.45 6.52 6.22
N ALA A 142 7.32 6.47 7.24
CA ALA A 142 8.78 6.40 7.07
C ALA A 142 9.33 5.25 7.92
N VAL A 143 9.68 4.10 7.34
CA VAL A 143 9.59 3.76 5.91
C VAL A 143 8.14 3.53 5.43
N VAL A 144 7.91 3.66 4.12
CA VAL A 144 6.64 3.30 3.46
C VAL A 144 6.33 1.83 3.72
N GLU A 145 5.07 1.52 4.05
CA GLU A 145 4.60 0.17 4.35
C GLU A 145 4.03 -0.51 3.09
N ASP A 146 3.46 0.27 2.18
CA ASP A 146 3.05 -0.16 0.84
C ASP A 146 4.19 -0.71 -0.02
N ASP A 147 3.89 -1.77 -0.77
CA ASP A 147 4.77 -2.37 -1.78
C ASP A 147 4.00 -2.80 -3.04
N PHE A 148 4.73 -3.13 -4.11
CA PHE A 148 4.14 -3.56 -5.37
C PHE A 148 5.06 -4.51 -6.12
N SER A 149 4.50 -5.28 -7.05
CA SER A 149 5.29 -6.10 -7.97
C SER A 149 4.59 -6.28 -9.31
N TRP A 150 5.35 -6.69 -10.32
CA TRP A 150 4.82 -7.15 -11.60
C TRP A 150 5.82 -8.12 -12.24
N GLY A 151 5.34 -8.93 -13.18
CA GLY A 151 6.23 -9.84 -13.90
C GLY A 151 5.52 -10.76 -14.88
N VAL A 152 6.32 -11.41 -15.74
CA VAL A 152 5.85 -12.48 -16.62
C VAL A 152 6.34 -13.80 -16.05
N MET A 153 5.40 -14.69 -15.75
CA MET A 153 5.68 -16.06 -15.31
C MET A 153 4.68 -17.02 -15.96
N ARG A 154 4.80 -18.33 -15.70
CA ARG A 154 3.85 -19.30 -16.27
C ARG A 154 2.47 -19.16 -15.61
N GLY A 155 1.41 -19.13 -16.42
CA GLY A 155 0.00 -19.05 -16.00
C GLY A 155 -0.68 -20.41 -15.85
N SER A 156 -2.00 -20.50 -16.00
CA SER A 156 -2.73 -21.77 -16.06
C SER A 156 -2.84 -22.35 -17.48
N GLY A 157 -2.51 -21.56 -18.50
CA GLY A 157 -2.58 -21.97 -19.90
C GLY A 157 -1.87 -23.31 -20.25
N LYS A 158 -2.47 -24.05 -21.19
CA LYS A 158 -1.94 -25.33 -21.67
C LYS A 158 -0.52 -25.16 -22.24
N GLY A 159 0.33 -26.17 -22.07
CA GLY A 159 1.73 -26.07 -22.52
C GLY A 159 2.63 -25.13 -21.70
N GLY A 160 2.12 -24.57 -20.59
CA GLY A 160 2.90 -23.68 -19.72
C GLY A 160 3.06 -22.28 -20.30
N GLU A 161 2.00 -21.78 -20.94
CA GLU A 161 1.90 -20.42 -21.45
C GLU A 161 2.20 -19.38 -20.35
N GLU A 162 2.75 -18.25 -20.78
CA GLU A 162 3.08 -17.15 -19.89
C GLU A 162 1.85 -16.29 -19.61
N ALA A 163 1.69 -15.90 -18.35
CA ALA A 163 0.76 -14.90 -17.87
C ALA A 163 1.50 -13.66 -17.38
N CYS A 164 0.81 -12.52 -17.38
CA CYS A 164 1.29 -11.27 -16.82
C CYS A 164 0.69 -11.08 -15.43
N PHE A 165 1.52 -10.68 -14.48
CA PHE A 165 1.15 -10.49 -13.08
C PHE A 165 1.38 -9.03 -12.68
N TRP A 166 0.45 -8.46 -11.92
CA TRP A 166 0.62 -7.17 -11.23
C TRP A 166 0.02 -7.27 -9.84
N GLY A 167 0.78 -6.82 -8.83
CA GLY A 167 0.38 -6.85 -7.43
C GLY A 167 0.55 -5.52 -6.72
N VAL A 168 -0.38 -5.20 -5.81
CA VAL A 168 -0.30 -4.10 -4.83
C VAL A 168 -0.43 -4.73 -3.44
N TYR A 169 0.43 -4.31 -2.52
CA TYR A 169 0.55 -4.86 -1.17
C TYR A 169 0.52 -3.72 -0.15
N ASP A 170 -0.63 -3.49 0.44
CA ASP A 170 -0.80 -2.50 1.50
C ASP A 170 -0.24 -3.06 2.80
N GLY A 171 0.79 -2.45 3.36
CA GLY A 171 1.47 -2.95 4.56
C GLY A 171 1.01 -2.23 5.81
N HIS A 172 1.00 -2.91 6.95
CA HIS A 172 0.70 -2.27 8.23
C HIS A 172 1.47 -2.88 9.39
N ALA A 173 1.71 -2.04 10.41
CA ALA A 173 2.52 -2.37 11.59
C ALA A 173 3.94 -2.80 11.21
N GLY A 174 4.48 -2.21 10.14
CA GLY A 174 5.77 -2.50 9.54
C GLY A 174 5.66 -2.94 8.08
N TRP A 175 6.73 -2.70 7.33
CA TRP A 175 6.87 -3.00 5.89
C TRP A 175 7.28 -4.46 5.59
N ALA A 176 7.56 -5.28 6.60
CA ALA A 176 8.24 -6.55 6.39
C ALA A 176 7.38 -7.58 5.63
N THR A 177 6.07 -7.61 5.89
CA THR A 177 5.13 -8.52 5.21
C THR A 177 4.94 -8.14 3.76
N SER A 178 4.67 -6.87 3.45
CA SER A 178 4.51 -6.39 2.07
C SER A 178 5.78 -6.62 1.23
N ALA A 179 6.97 -6.47 1.82
CA ALA A 179 8.24 -6.79 1.16
C ALA A 179 8.44 -8.30 0.87
N VAL A 180 7.93 -9.18 1.74
CA VAL A 180 7.87 -10.62 1.44
C VAL A 180 6.93 -10.87 0.27
N LEU A 181 5.74 -10.27 0.27
CA LEU A 181 4.76 -10.45 -0.82
C LEU A 181 5.30 -9.97 -2.17
N ARG A 182 5.97 -8.80 -2.21
CA ARG A 182 6.67 -8.31 -3.41
C ARG A 182 7.57 -9.37 -4.02
N SER A 183 8.30 -10.09 -3.18
CA SER A 183 9.37 -10.97 -3.62
C SER A 183 8.89 -12.39 -3.97
N TYR A 184 7.84 -12.87 -3.28
CA TYR A 184 7.49 -14.29 -3.28
C TYR A 184 6.08 -14.61 -3.79
N LEU A 185 5.13 -13.67 -3.78
CA LEU A 185 3.73 -14.02 -4.10
C LEU A 185 3.55 -14.45 -5.56
N ILE A 186 4.10 -13.71 -6.53
CA ILE A 186 4.03 -14.09 -7.95
C ILE A 186 4.66 -15.48 -8.21
N PRO A 187 5.89 -15.79 -7.73
CA PRO A 187 6.46 -17.12 -7.83
C PRO A 187 5.58 -18.24 -7.24
N TYR A 188 5.00 -18.03 -6.05
CA TYR A 188 4.13 -19.02 -5.41
C TYR A 188 2.88 -19.30 -6.25
N VAL A 189 2.22 -18.23 -6.72
CA VAL A 189 1.02 -18.35 -7.55
C VAL A 189 1.32 -19.00 -8.90
N SER A 190 2.43 -18.60 -9.55
CA SER A 190 2.84 -19.23 -10.82
C SER A 190 3.11 -20.73 -10.66
N ALA A 191 3.79 -21.13 -9.58
CA ALA A 191 4.06 -22.54 -9.29
C ALA A 191 2.77 -23.32 -9.04
N ALA A 192 1.83 -22.76 -8.28
CA ALA A 192 0.54 -23.42 -8.01
C ALA A 192 -0.30 -23.55 -9.29
N LEU A 193 -0.38 -22.51 -10.12
CA LEU A 193 -1.08 -22.55 -11.41
C LEU A 193 -0.51 -23.62 -12.34
N GLN A 194 0.81 -23.86 -12.31
CA GLN A 194 1.43 -24.94 -13.08
C GLN A 194 1.09 -26.34 -12.54
N ASN A 195 0.87 -26.48 -11.23
CA ASN A 195 0.53 -27.75 -10.60
C ASN A 195 -0.96 -28.08 -10.71
N ASN A 196 -1.84 -27.08 -10.77
CA ASN A 196 -3.29 -27.25 -10.83
C ASN A 196 -3.92 -26.35 -11.91
N LYS A 197 -3.62 -26.68 -13.17
CA LYS A 197 -4.06 -25.90 -14.35
C LYS A 197 -5.56 -25.94 -14.59
N ASP A 198 -6.22 -27.02 -14.17
CA ASP A 198 -7.64 -27.23 -14.39
C ASP A 198 -8.52 -26.47 -13.38
N ASN A 199 -7.93 -26.00 -12.27
CA ASN A 199 -8.63 -25.24 -11.24
C ASN A 199 -7.77 -24.04 -10.77
N PRO A 200 -7.62 -23.01 -11.62
CA PRO A 200 -6.74 -21.88 -11.36
C PRO A 200 -7.15 -21.08 -10.11
N ASP A 201 -8.44 -20.94 -9.84
CA ASP A 201 -8.94 -20.22 -8.67
C ASP A 201 -8.51 -20.92 -7.37
N THR A 202 -8.59 -22.24 -7.32
CA THR A 202 -8.11 -23.02 -6.17
C THR A 202 -6.59 -22.96 -6.07
N ALA A 203 -5.87 -23.05 -7.20
CA ALA A 203 -4.42 -22.91 -7.24
C ALA A 203 -3.93 -21.56 -6.67
N ILE A 204 -4.62 -20.46 -7.01
CA ILE A 204 -4.30 -19.12 -6.51
C ILE A 204 -4.58 -19.04 -5.00
N ARG A 205 -5.73 -19.55 -4.54
CA ARG A 205 -6.07 -19.57 -3.10
C ARG A 205 -5.06 -20.36 -2.28
N ASP A 206 -4.73 -21.57 -2.74
CA ASP A 206 -3.73 -22.43 -2.10
C ASP A 206 -2.35 -21.76 -2.04
N ALA A 207 -1.95 -21.04 -3.09
CA ALA A 207 -0.67 -20.35 -3.13
C ALA A 207 -0.56 -19.21 -2.10
N PHE A 208 -1.65 -18.45 -1.90
CA PHE A 208 -1.72 -17.39 -0.90
C PHE A 208 -1.61 -17.99 0.50
N VAL A 209 -2.42 -19.00 0.82
CA VAL A 209 -2.37 -19.68 2.12
C VAL A 209 -0.99 -20.31 2.35
N ALA A 210 -0.40 -20.96 1.35
CA ALA A 210 0.92 -21.59 1.47
C ALA A 210 2.05 -20.59 1.76
N LEU A 211 2.00 -19.37 1.21
CA LEU A 211 2.99 -18.34 1.51
C LEU A 211 2.81 -17.79 2.93
N ASP A 212 1.57 -17.59 3.38
CA ASP A 212 1.29 -17.15 4.76
C ASP A 212 1.68 -18.21 5.80
N ASP A 213 1.44 -19.49 5.48
CA ASP A 213 1.92 -20.63 6.27
C ASP A 213 3.45 -20.67 6.35
N GLU A 214 4.18 -20.34 5.27
CA GLU A 214 5.64 -20.27 5.29
C GLU A 214 6.15 -19.15 6.21
N ILE A 215 5.48 -17.97 6.20
CA ILE A 215 5.76 -16.88 7.15
C ILE A 215 5.56 -17.35 8.59
N SER A 216 4.42 -18.00 8.85
CA SER A 216 4.05 -18.56 10.15
C SER A 216 5.07 -19.59 10.65
N HIS A 217 5.36 -20.61 9.84
CA HIS A 217 6.29 -21.69 10.18
C HIS A 217 7.71 -21.19 10.42
N THR A 218 8.19 -20.27 9.58
CA THR A 218 9.52 -19.68 9.72
C THR A 218 9.66 -18.97 11.07
N ALA A 219 8.67 -18.14 11.43
CA ALA A 219 8.69 -17.42 12.69
C ALA A 219 8.53 -18.36 13.90
N LEU A 220 7.58 -19.31 13.88
CA LEU A 220 7.38 -20.29 14.96
C LEU A 220 8.64 -21.15 15.19
N SER A 221 9.28 -21.62 14.12
CA SER A 221 10.54 -22.37 14.21
C SER A 221 11.63 -21.52 14.86
N ALA A 222 11.73 -20.24 14.49
CA ALA A 222 12.76 -19.35 15.02
C ALA A 222 12.56 -19.03 16.50
N ILE A 223 11.34 -18.70 16.95
CA ILE A 223 11.06 -18.37 18.36
C ILE A 223 11.14 -19.59 19.29
N THR A 224 10.96 -20.79 18.77
CA THR A 224 11.09 -22.05 19.54
C THR A 224 12.55 -22.48 19.65
N SER A 225 13.34 -22.29 18.60
CA SER A 225 14.71 -22.81 18.49
C SER A 225 15.79 -21.86 19.01
N HIS A 226 15.47 -20.60 19.30
CA HIS A 226 16.45 -19.61 19.76
C HIS A 226 16.16 -19.11 21.18
N GLN A 227 17.21 -18.61 21.82
CA GLN A 227 17.13 -17.93 23.13
C GLN A 227 16.38 -16.60 22.99
N PRO A 228 15.74 -16.10 24.07
CA PRO A 228 15.12 -14.78 24.10
C PRO A 228 16.04 -13.68 23.56
N ALA A 229 15.45 -12.67 22.92
CA ALA A 229 16.11 -11.55 22.25
C ALA A 229 17.05 -11.93 21.07
N SER A 230 17.03 -13.18 20.60
CA SER A 230 17.84 -13.60 19.46
C SER A 230 17.53 -12.77 18.21
N PRO A 231 18.55 -12.17 17.54
CA PRO A 231 18.33 -11.38 16.33
C PRO A 231 17.76 -12.22 15.18
N LYS A 232 18.07 -13.53 15.13
CA LYS A 232 17.50 -14.44 14.12
C LYS A 232 16.00 -14.64 14.32
N ALA A 233 15.55 -14.74 15.58
CA ALA A 233 14.13 -14.87 15.89
C ALA A 233 13.38 -13.56 15.67
N VAL A 234 13.96 -12.42 16.07
CA VAL A 234 13.39 -11.09 15.78
C VAL A 234 13.25 -10.86 14.28
N SER A 235 14.27 -11.21 13.49
CA SER A 235 14.22 -11.09 12.03
C SER A 235 13.15 -11.98 11.40
N ALA A 236 13.03 -13.24 11.83
CA ALA A 236 12.01 -14.16 11.33
C ALA A 236 10.59 -13.74 11.76
N LEU A 237 10.46 -13.12 12.93
CA LEU A 237 9.19 -12.58 13.42
C LEU A 237 8.72 -11.33 12.68
N GLY A 238 9.60 -10.59 11.99
CA GLY A 238 9.25 -9.34 11.32
C GLY A 238 7.97 -9.46 10.47
N PRO A 239 7.97 -10.29 9.41
CA PRO A 239 6.77 -10.51 8.57
C PRO A 239 5.60 -11.19 9.28
N ALA A 240 5.84 -11.90 10.39
CA ALA A 240 4.78 -12.49 11.20
C ALA A 240 4.10 -11.46 12.13
N ASN A 241 4.83 -10.43 12.55
CA ASN A 241 4.35 -9.37 13.44
C ASN A 241 3.71 -8.20 12.67
N SER A 242 4.22 -7.87 11.48
CA SER A 242 3.54 -6.97 10.56
C SER A 242 2.46 -7.72 9.78
N GLY A 243 1.61 -6.98 9.08
CA GLY A 243 0.63 -7.54 8.16
C GLY A 243 0.68 -6.86 6.81
N SER A 244 0.00 -7.46 5.83
CA SER A 244 -0.20 -6.81 4.54
C SER A 244 -1.43 -7.36 3.81
N CYS A 245 -2.21 -6.45 3.23
CA CYS A 245 -3.18 -6.80 2.20
C CYS A 245 -2.44 -7.25 0.93
N ALA A 246 -3.12 -8.02 0.09
CA ALA A 246 -2.58 -8.47 -1.18
C ALA A 246 -3.66 -8.43 -2.26
N LEU A 247 -3.45 -7.57 -3.24
CA LEU A 247 -4.25 -7.50 -4.45
C LEU A 247 -3.39 -7.93 -5.63
N LEU A 248 -3.68 -9.10 -6.19
CA LEU A 248 -2.92 -9.67 -7.31
C LEU A 248 -3.83 -9.86 -8.53
N SER A 249 -3.36 -9.41 -9.69
CA SER A 249 -3.97 -9.73 -10.98
C SER A 249 -3.11 -10.72 -11.77
N VAL A 250 -3.77 -11.63 -12.49
CA VAL A 250 -3.17 -12.62 -13.39
C VAL A 250 -3.88 -12.54 -14.74
N TYR A 251 -3.18 -12.05 -15.75
CA TYR A 251 -3.70 -11.91 -17.11
C TYR A 251 -3.08 -12.96 -18.04
N GLU A 252 -3.92 -13.73 -18.74
CA GLU A 252 -3.50 -14.71 -19.74
C GLU A 252 -3.72 -14.15 -21.15
N PRO A 253 -2.66 -13.70 -21.87
CA PRO A 253 -2.83 -13.02 -23.15
C PRO A 253 -3.46 -13.88 -24.24
N SER A 254 -3.25 -15.20 -24.21
CA SER A 254 -3.77 -16.15 -25.19
C SER A 254 -5.30 -16.26 -25.16
N THR A 255 -5.90 -16.16 -23.98
CA THR A 255 -7.35 -16.29 -23.76
C THR A 255 -8.04 -14.94 -23.50
N SER A 256 -7.25 -13.90 -23.20
CA SER A 256 -7.71 -12.62 -22.66
C SER A 256 -8.51 -12.76 -21.36
N ILE A 257 -8.21 -13.80 -20.57
CA ILE A 257 -8.78 -13.98 -19.23
C ILE A 257 -7.93 -13.21 -18.23
N LEU A 258 -8.60 -12.44 -17.38
CA LEU A 258 -8.03 -11.73 -16.25
C LEU A 258 -8.64 -12.30 -14.97
N ARG A 259 -7.78 -12.77 -14.06
CA ARG A 259 -8.16 -13.13 -12.69
C ARG A 259 -7.64 -12.08 -11.72
N VAL A 260 -8.45 -11.76 -10.72
CA VAL A 260 -8.05 -10.89 -9.61
C VAL A 260 -8.26 -11.63 -8.30
N ALA A 261 -7.22 -11.71 -7.48
CA ALA A 261 -7.25 -12.28 -6.15
C ALA A 261 -7.04 -11.17 -5.12
N ASN A 262 -8.02 -11.01 -4.22
CA ASN A 262 -7.99 -10.00 -3.18
C ASN A 262 -7.98 -10.61 -1.77
N THR A 263 -7.01 -10.19 -0.96
CA THR A 263 -6.88 -10.43 0.48
C THR A 263 -6.70 -9.07 1.16
N GLY A 264 -7.75 -8.50 1.75
CA GLY A 264 -7.76 -7.19 2.41
C GLY A 264 -8.65 -6.15 1.73
N ASP A 265 -8.38 -4.88 1.95
CA ASP A 265 -9.16 -3.71 1.52
C ASP A 265 -8.52 -2.88 0.40
N SER A 266 -7.40 -3.35 -0.16
CA SER A 266 -6.99 -2.95 -1.51
C SER A 266 -8.07 -3.35 -2.52
N ARG A 267 -8.23 -2.56 -3.60
CA ARG A 267 -9.34 -2.75 -4.56
C ARG A 267 -8.90 -2.75 -6.02
N ALA A 268 -9.51 -3.65 -6.79
CA ALA A 268 -9.41 -3.75 -8.23
C ALA A 268 -10.71 -3.32 -8.92
N VAL A 269 -10.61 -2.39 -9.87
CA VAL A 269 -11.76 -1.91 -10.65
C VAL A 269 -11.40 -1.88 -12.13
N LEU A 270 -12.18 -2.57 -12.95
CA LEU A 270 -12.05 -2.57 -14.40
C LEU A 270 -12.85 -1.42 -15.00
N GLY A 271 -12.20 -0.60 -15.81
CA GLY A 271 -12.84 0.37 -16.68
C GLY A 271 -13.18 -0.26 -18.02
N ARG A 272 -14.48 -0.34 -18.35
CA ARG A 272 -14.97 -0.81 -19.65
C ARG A 272 -15.70 0.28 -20.40
N PHE A 273 -15.33 0.51 -21.66
CA PHE A 273 -15.97 1.52 -22.48
C PHE A 273 -17.41 1.12 -22.81
N ASP A 274 -18.36 1.93 -22.37
CA ASP A 274 -19.78 1.80 -22.71
C ASP A 274 -20.08 2.70 -23.91
N ALA A 275 -20.16 2.09 -25.10
CA ALA A 275 -20.42 2.81 -26.34
C ALA A 275 -21.76 3.56 -26.34
N THR A 276 -22.75 3.11 -25.55
CA THR A 276 -24.06 3.78 -25.45
C THR A 276 -23.98 5.08 -24.65
N LYS A 277 -23.07 5.13 -23.66
CA LYS A 277 -22.83 6.31 -22.81
C LYS A 277 -21.68 7.17 -23.29
N GLY A 278 -20.88 6.67 -24.24
CA GLY A 278 -19.68 7.34 -24.74
C GLY A 278 -18.58 7.51 -23.69
N LYS A 279 -18.57 6.68 -22.63
CA LYS A 279 -17.60 6.77 -21.54
C LYS A 279 -17.28 5.41 -20.91
N TYR A 280 -16.17 5.34 -20.19
CA TYR A 280 -15.83 4.17 -19.38
C TYR A 280 -16.77 4.06 -18.17
N THR A 281 -17.15 2.82 -17.83
CA THR A 281 -17.95 2.48 -16.66
C THR A 281 -17.17 1.53 -15.75
N ALA A 282 -17.39 1.66 -14.45
CA ALA A 282 -16.69 0.88 -13.44
C ALA A 282 -17.32 -0.51 -13.25
N ILE A 283 -16.50 -1.55 -13.34
CA ILE A 283 -16.85 -2.93 -13.04
C ILE A 283 -15.95 -3.38 -11.88
N PRO A 284 -16.46 -3.54 -10.65
CA PRO A 284 -15.65 -4.00 -9.52
C PRO A 284 -15.20 -5.45 -9.76
N LEU A 285 -13.90 -5.71 -9.58
CA LEU A 285 -13.31 -7.06 -9.64
C LEU A 285 -12.84 -7.56 -8.26
N SER A 286 -12.99 -6.75 -7.22
CA SER A 286 -12.86 -7.18 -5.84
C SER A 286 -13.87 -6.42 -4.98
N ALA A 287 -14.15 -6.97 -3.80
CA ALA A 287 -14.84 -6.30 -2.72
C ALA A 287 -13.86 -6.18 -1.54
N ASP A 288 -13.88 -5.03 -0.87
CA ASP A 288 -13.01 -4.78 0.27
C ASP A 288 -13.39 -5.73 1.41
N GLN A 289 -12.38 -6.32 2.04
CA GLN A 289 -12.54 -7.30 3.11
C GLN A 289 -12.31 -6.62 4.45
N THR A 290 -13.33 -5.89 4.88
CA THR A 290 -13.41 -5.19 6.18
C THR A 290 -14.66 -5.67 6.93
N GLY A 291 -14.79 -5.30 8.20
CA GLY A 291 -16.01 -5.63 8.96
C GLY A 291 -17.26 -4.85 8.53
N PHE A 292 -17.15 -3.91 7.58
CA PHE A 292 -18.31 -3.27 6.96
C PHE A 292 -18.86 -4.04 5.76
N ASN A 293 -18.19 -5.13 5.35
CA ASN A 293 -18.68 -6.04 4.34
C ASN A 293 -19.52 -7.13 5.01
N ASP A 294 -20.81 -7.19 4.68
CA ASP A 294 -21.77 -8.13 5.27
C ASP A 294 -21.40 -9.60 5.00
N ASP A 295 -20.79 -9.90 3.86
CA ASP A 295 -20.33 -11.26 3.54
C ASP A 295 -19.16 -11.68 4.44
N GLU A 296 -18.22 -10.77 4.71
CA GLU A 296 -17.10 -11.01 5.62
C GLU A 296 -17.55 -11.10 7.08
N ARG A 297 -18.49 -10.25 7.49
CA ARG A 297 -19.12 -10.34 8.82
C ARG A 297 -19.78 -11.70 9.00
N THR A 298 -20.62 -12.11 8.05
CA THR A 298 -21.32 -13.40 8.08
C THR A 298 -20.31 -14.55 8.14
N ARG A 299 -19.23 -14.49 7.34
CA ARG A 299 -18.17 -15.49 7.37
C ARG A 299 -17.54 -15.61 8.78
N ILE A 300 -17.09 -14.49 9.35
CA ILE A 300 -16.42 -14.48 10.66
C ILE A 300 -17.36 -14.95 11.77
N GLU A 301 -18.61 -14.51 11.77
CA GLU A 301 -19.62 -14.94 12.75
C GLU A 301 -19.88 -16.46 12.66
N SER A 302 -19.83 -17.04 11.46
CA SER A 302 -19.97 -18.49 11.25
C SER A 302 -18.75 -19.30 11.69
N GLU A 303 -17.54 -18.72 11.60
CA GLU A 303 -16.27 -19.35 12.01
C GLU A 303 -16.11 -19.35 13.55
N HIS A 304 -16.72 -18.39 14.24
CA HIS A 304 -16.61 -18.21 15.70
C HIS A 304 -17.99 -18.21 16.40
N PRO A 305 -18.74 -19.33 16.35
CA PRO A 305 -20.08 -19.40 16.90
C PRO A 305 -20.09 -19.18 18.42
N GLY A 306 -20.90 -18.23 18.88
CA GLY A 306 -21.06 -17.92 20.30
C GLY A 306 -20.07 -16.90 20.86
N GLU A 307 -19.18 -16.36 20.03
CA GLU A 307 -18.31 -15.24 20.40
C GLU A 307 -18.95 -13.91 19.98
N GLU A 308 -19.24 -13.06 20.96
CA GLU A 308 -19.75 -11.71 20.72
C GLU A 308 -18.58 -10.75 20.42
N GLU A 309 -18.86 -9.71 19.61
CA GLU A 309 -17.94 -8.60 19.35
C GLU A 309 -16.60 -8.98 18.66
N VAL A 310 -16.53 -10.10 17.95
CA VAL A 310 -15.36 -10.46 17.12
C VAL A 310 -15.09 -9.35 16.08
N VAL A 311 -16.15 -8.88 15.42
CA VAL A 311 -16.14 -7.68 14.57
C VAL A 311 -16.98 -6.59 15.22
N ASP A 312 -16.34 -5.49 15.63
CA ASP A 312 -17.05 -4.35 16.21
C ASP A 312 -17.97 -3.72 15.16
N ALA A 313 -19.28 -3.68 15.43
CA ALA A 313 -20.27 -3.19 14.48
C ALA A 313 -20.15 -1.69 14.18
N LYS A 314 -19.56 -0.90 15.08
CA LYS A 314 -19.45 0.55 14.93
C LYS A 314 -18.26 0.96 14.08
N SER A 315 -17.10 0.36 14.34
CA SER A 315 -15.84 0.67 13.67
C SER A 315 -15.51 -0.29 12.52
N GLY A 316 -16.24 -1.39 12.38
CA GLY A 316 -15.95 -2.43 11.39
C GLY A 316 -14.66 -3.19 11.67
N ARG A 317 -14.04 -3.02 12.85
CA ARG A 317 -12.73 -3.59 13.15
C ARG A 317 -12.85 -5.03 13.66
N LEU A 318 -12.08 -5.94 13.06
CA LEU A 318 -11.88 -7.31 13.53
C LEU A 318 -10.93 -7.26 14.74
N MET A 319 -11.48 -7.30 15.95
CA MET A 319 -10.70 -7.21 17.18
C MET A 319 -9.66 -6.08 17.11
N GLY A 320 -10.01 -4.90 16.57
CA GLY A 320 -9.17 -3.70 16.49
C GLY A 320 -8.33 -3.46 15.23
N ILE A 321 -8.30 -4.37 14.24
CA ILE A 321 -7.73 -4.10 12.90
C ILE A 321 -8.85 -3.83 11.88
N ALA A 322 -8.61 -3.01 10.86
CA ALA A 322 -9.63 -2.61 9.88
C ALA A 322 -9.99 -3.72 8.88
N VAL A 323 -9.03 -4.57 8.54
CA VAL A 323 -9.19 -5.69 7.61
C VAL A 323 -9.60 -6.99 8.28
N THR A 324 -10.35 -7.81 7.56
CA THR A 324 -10.77 -9.16 7.98
C THR A 324 -9.89 -10.27 7.38
N ARG A 325 -9.09 -9.94 6.38
CA ARG A 325 -8.10 -10.83 5.74
C ARG A 325 -6.79 -10.08 5.50
N ALA A 326 -5.67 -10.75 5.77
CA ALA A 326 -4.33 -10.22 5.52
C ALA A 326 -3.29 -11.35 5.56
N PHE A 327 -2.12 -11.13 4.96
CA PHE A 327 -0.91 -11.90 5.23
C PHE A 327 -0.25 -11.43 6.53
N GLY A 328 0.57 -12.27 7.16
CA GLY A 328 1.22 -11.93 8.42
C GLY A 328 0.20 -11.86 9.56
N ASP A 329 0.25 -10.82 10.40
CA ASP A 329 -0.71 -10.59 11.48
C ASP A 329 -0.91 -11.80 12.39
N MET A 330 0.18 -12.49 12.71
CA MET A 330 0.11 -13.80 13.36
C MET A 330 -0.51 -13.76 14.76
N ARG A 331 -0.61 -12.57 15.39
CA ARG A 331 -1.36 -12.40 16.65
C ARG A 331 -2.88 -12.62 16.51
N TRP A 332 -3.42 -12.66 15.29
CA TRP A 332 -4.81 -13.06 15.02
C TRP A 332 -4.93 -14.53 14.61
N LYS A 333 -3.82 -15.19 14.26
CA LYS A 333 -3.82 -16.55 13.67
C LYS A 333 -3.27 -17.63 14.60
N TRP A 334 -2.24 -17.30 15.39
CA TRP A 334 -1.52 -18.29 16.19
C TRP A 334 -2.26 -18.73 17.45
N PRO A 335 -1.94 -19.92 17.98
CA PRO A 335 -2.32 -20.28 19.34
C PRO A 335 -1.77 -19.29 20.37
N LEU A 336 -2.56 -19.01 21.41
CA LEU A 336 -2.23 -18.01 22.45
C LEU A 336 -0.81 -18.16 23.03
N LYS A 337 -0.37 -19.41 23.28
CA LYS A 337 0.98 -19.68 23.83
C LYS A 337 2.11 -19.23 22.90
N SER A 338 1.91 -19.32 21.58
CA SER A 338 2.90 -18.88 20.60
C SER A 338 2.99 -17.35 20.59
N ILE A 339 1.85 -16.66 20.70
CA ILE A 339 1.80 -15.19 20.78
C ILE A 339 2.48 -14.71 22.07
N GLN A 340 2.13 -15.30 23.22
CA GLN A 340 2.78 -14.99 24.50
C GLN A 340 4.28 -15.21 24.45
N ARG A 341 4.73 -16.34 23.88
CA ARG A 341 6.17 -16.62 23.70
C ARG A 341 6.85 -15.57 22.82
N ALA A 342 6.23 -15.17 21.71
CA ALA A 342 6.77 -14.13 20.83
C ALA A 342 6.85 -12.77 21.54
N GLN A 343 5.81 -12.39 22.29
CA GLN A 343 5.76 -11.17 23.08
C GLN A 343 6.85 -11.14 24.16
N GLU A 344 6.86 -12.14 25.06
CA GLU A 344 7.70 -12.16 26.26
C GLU A 344 9.18 -12.30 25.94
N ASN A 345 9.53 -13.12 24.94
CA ASN A 345 10.92 -13.45 24.65
C ASN A 345 11.50 -12.64 23.48
N PHE A 346 10.68 -12.01 22.62
CA PHE A 346 11.15 -11.42 21.37
C PHE A 346 10.48 -10.09 21.00
N TRP A 347 9.85 -9.39 21.96
CA TRP A 347 9.15 -8.11 21.73
C TRP A 347 8.08 -8.18 20.63
N GLY A 348 7.48 -9.35 20.43
CA GLY A 348 6.34 -9.53 19.55
C GLY A 348 5.08 -8.81 20.05
N ASN A 349 4.05 -8.81 19.22
CA ASN A 349 2.78 -8.20 19.56
C ASN A 349 2.06 -8.95 20.69
N ALA A 350 1.37 -8.20 21.55
CA ALA A 350 0.50 -8.79 22.57
C ALA A 350 -0.72 -9.49 21.96
N PRO A 351 -1.26 -10.54 22.63
CA PRO A 351 -2.54 -11.15 22.26
C PRO A 351 -3.68 -10.13 22.23
N ARG A 352 -4.71 -10.41 21.42
CA ARG A 352 -5.96 -9.61 21.44
C ARG A 352 -6.82 -9.98 22.66
N PHE A 353 -7.73 -9.08 23.01
CA PHE A 353 -8.79 -9.35 23.99
C PHE A 353 -9.74 -10.44 23.44
N ASN A 354 -10.45 -11.16 24.31
CA ASN A 354 -11.45 -12.18 23.92
C ASN A 354 -10.94 -13.19 22.87
N TYR A 355 -9.72 -13.71 23.05
CA TYR A 355 -9.04 -14.57 22.08
C TYR A 355 -9.24 -16.06 22.40
N HIS A 356 -10.35 -16.63 21.93
CA HIS A 356 -10.85 -17.95 22.29
C HIS A 356 -10.67 -19.02 21.21
N THR A 357 -11.07 -18.76 19.96
CA THR A 357 -11.05 -19.76 18.85
C THR A 357 -10.23 -19.30 17.64
N PRO A 358 -8.92 -19.01 17.79
CA PRO A 358 -8.08 -18.68 16.64
C PRO A 358 -8.01 -19.83 15.63
N PRO A 359 -7.78 -19.56 14.34
CA PRO A 359 -7.48 -18.25 13.75
C PRO A 359 -8.71 -17.38 13.49
N TYR A 360 -8.59 -16.06 13.71
CA TYR A 360 -9.65 -15.06 13.42
C TYR A 360 -9.47 -14.36 12.06
N MET A 361 -8.35 -14.61 11.40
CA MET A 361 -7.96 -13.94 10.15
C MET A 361 -7.33 -14.97 9.21
N THR A 362 -7.56 -14.80 7.91
CA THR A 362 -6.99 -15.67 6.87
C THR A 362 -6.27 -14.84 5.80
N ALA A 363 -5.28 -15.43 5.14
CA ALA A 363 -4.67 -14.88 3.93
C ALA A 363 -5.36 -15.37 2.64
N GLU A 364 -6.33 -16.29 2.74
CA GLU A 364 -7.04 -16.83 1.58
C GLU A 364 -7.77 -15.71 0.81
N PRO A 365 -7.49 -15.53 -0.50
CA PRO A 365 -8.09 -14.48 -1.29
C PRO A 365 -9.49 -14.88 -1.77
N VAL A 366 -10.30 -13.87 -2.07
CA VAL A 366 -11.44 -14.03 -2.97
C VAL A 366 -10.96 -13.81 -4.39
N VAL A 367 -11.20 -14.78 -5.28
CA VAL A 367 -10.78 -14.74 -6.68
C VAL A 367 -11.99 -14.42 -7.57
N THR A 368 -11.83 -13.46 -8.48
CA THR A 368 -12.78 -13.17 -9.55
C THR A 368 -12.14 -13.40 -10.91
N GLU A 369 -12.95 -13.72 -11.90
CA GLU A 369 -12.52 -13.93 -13.28
C GLU A 369 -13.36 -13.07 -14.22
N THR A 370 -12.71 -12.44 -15.20
CA THR A 370 -13.40 -11.76 -16.29
C THR A 370 -12.60 -11.84 -17.58
N LYS A 371 -13.30 -11.75 -18.71
CA LYS A 371 -12.66 -11.61 -20.02
C LYS A 371 -12.49 -10.12 -20.34
N VAL A 372 -11.26 -9.70 -20.61
CA VAL A 372 -10.98 -8.30 -20.99
C VAL A 372 -11.23 -8.06 -22.47
N LEU A 373 -11.72 -6.86 -22.78
CA LEU A 373 -11.89 -6.38 -24.15
C LEU A 373 -10.62 -5.65 -24.59
N ARG A 374 -10.14 -5.98 -25.78
CA ARG A 374 -8.95 -5.38 -26.39
C ARG A 374 -9.32 -4.49 -27.58
N GLY A 375 -8.36 -3.71 -28.06
CA GLY A 375 -8.49 -2.82 -29.23
C GLY A 375 -8.36 -1.35 -28.84
N ARG A 376 -8.72 -0.44 -29.75
CA ARG A 376 -8.49 1.01 -29.55
C ARG A 376 -9.06 1.56 -28.24
N ARG A 377 -10.29 1.17 -27.90
CA ARG A 377 -10.93 1.46 -26.59
C ARG A 377 -11.05 0.21 -25.74
N GLY A 378 -9.97 -0.55 -25.65
CA GLY A 378 -9.89 -1.70 -24.76
C GLY A 378 -10.09 -1.32 -23.31
N ASP A 379 -10.32 -2.34 -22.48
CA ASP A 379 -10.47 -2.17 -21.05
C ASP A 379 -9.15 -1.67 -20.42
N PHE A 380 -9.26 -1.09 -19.24
CA PHE A 380 -8.11 -0.90 -18.35
C PHE A 380 -8.47 -1.35 -16.92
N LEU A 381 -7.48 -1.70 -16.13
CA LEU A 381 -7.63 -2.13 -14.74
C LEU A 381 -6.90 -1.16 -13.83
N ILE A 382 -7.57 -0.69 -12.77
CA ILE A 382 -6.92 0.02 -11.66
C ILE A 382 -6.76 -0.98 -10.51
N LEU A 383 -5.52 -1.19 -10.06
CA LEU A 383 -5.18 -1.85 -8.80
C LEU A 383 -4.62 -0.79 -7.86
N ALA A 384 -5.20 -0.61 -6.67
CA ALA A 384 -4.66 0.34 -5.70
C ALA A 384 -4.98 -0.07 -4.26
N CYS A 385 -4.16 0.40 -3.31
CA CYS A 385 -4.40 0.31 -1.88
C CYS A 385 -5.50 1.28 -1.42
N ASP A 386 -5.92 1.18 -0.15
CA ASP A 386 -7.01 1.97 0.42
C ASP A 386 -6.70 3.48 0.44
N GLY A 387 -5.43 3.88 0.53
CA GLY A 387 -5.00 5.28 0.48
C GLY A 387 -5.45 6.04 -0.76
N VAL A 388 -5.71 5.31 -1.86
CA VAL A 388 -6.41 5.85 -3.04
C VAL A 388 -7.92 5.85 -2.83
N TRP A 389 -8.51 4.70 -2.50
CA TRP A 389 -9.96 4.47 -2.48
C TRP A 389 -10.72 5.20 -1.38
N ASP A 390 -10.05 5.55 -0.28
CA ASP A 390 -10.62 6.35 0.81
C ASP A 390 -11.03 7.76 0.37
N ASN A 391 -10.37 8.27 -0.67
CA ASN A 391 -10.53 9.63 -1.14
C ASN A 391 -11.21 9.73 -2.51
N ILE A 392 -11.53 8.60 -3.18
CA ILE A 392 -12.20 8.59 -4.49
C ILE A 392 -13.12 7.37 -4.66
N SER A 393 -14.30 7.58 -5.24
CA SER A 393 -15.17 6.44 -5.57
C SER A 393 -14.65 5.65 -6.77
N SER A 394 -14.99 4.36 -6.87
CA SER A 394 -14.63 3.52 -8.03
C SER A 394 -15.10 4.12 -9.36
N ALA A 395 -16.30 4.71 -9.38
CA ALA A 395 -16.84 5.36 -10.58
C ALA A 395 -16.03 6.61 -10.98
N ASP A 396 -15.68 7.44 -10.00
CA ASP A 396 -14.90 8.66 -10.23
C ASP A 396 -13.46 8.35 -10.63
N ALA A 397 -12.84 7.29 -10.09
CA ALA A 397 -11.51 6.83 -10.48
C ALA A 397 -11.47 6.32 -11.93
N ILE A 398 -12.48 5.55 -12.34
CA ILE A 398 -12.62 5.10 -13.73
C ILE A 398 -12.90 6.27 -14.67
N GLU A 399 -13.70 7.26 -14.26
CA GLU A 399 -13.87 8.48 -15.04
C GLU A 399 -12.55 9.25 -15.16
N CYS A 400 -11.78 9.38 -14.08
CA CYS A 400 -10.48 10.04 -14.07
C CYS A 400 -9.52 9.39 -15.07
N VAL A 401 -9.22 8.10 -14.91
CA VAL A 401 -8.34 7.38 -15.84
C VAL A 401 -8.93 7.34 -17.26
N GLY A 402 -10.25 7.26 -17.40
CA GLY A 402 -10.93 7.34 -18.69
C GLY A 402 -10.67 8.65 -19.43
N ARG A 403 -10.60 9.80 -18.73
CA ARG A 403 -10.19 11.08 -19.34
C ARG A 403 -8.75 11.01 -19.84
N TRP A 404 -7.83 10.45 -19.04
CA TRP A 404 -6.44 10.26 -19.45
C TRP A 404 -6.33 9.36 -20.70
N VAL A 405 -7.09 8.26 -20.75
CA VAL A 405 -7.15 7.38 -21.94
C VAL A 405 -7.68 8.12 -23.16
N SER A 406 -8.79 8.86 -23.03
CA SER A 406 -9.33 9.67 -24.14
C SER A 406 -8.28 10.67 -24.68
N LYS A 407 -7.55 11.35 -23.79
CA LYS A 407 -6.44 12.22 -24.16
C LYS A 407 -5.35 11.46 -24.93
N SER A 408 -4.94 10.28 -24.45
CA SER A 408 -3.93 9.45 -25.14
C SER A 408 -4.38 9.00 -26.54
N LEU A 409 -5.68 8.94 -26.80
CA LEU A 409 -6.27 8.63 -28.11
C LEU A 409 -6.46 9.87 -29.01
N GLY A 410 -6.01 11.05 -28.58
CA GLY A 410 -6.18 12.32 -29.29
C GLY A 410 -7.60 12.88 -29.24
N GLU A 411 -8.39 12.46 -28.25
CA GLU A 411 -9.78 12.90 -28.09
C GLU A 411 -9.88 14.09 -27.14
N LYS A 412 -10.89 14.93 -27.35
CA LYS A 412 -11.14 16.06 -26.46
C LYS A 412 -11.55 15.57 -25.07
N THR A 413 -10.85 16.05 -24.05
CA THR A 413 -11.25 15.89 -22.65
C THR A 413 -11.92 17.15 -22.12
N PRO A 414 -12.74 17.06 -21.07
CA PRO A 414 -13.23 18.24 -20.37
C PRO A 414 -12.06 19.13 -19.93
N GLU A 415 -12.19 20.45 -20.12
CA GLU A 415 -11.22 21.40 -19.58
C GLU A 415 -11.25 21.36 -18.05
N ALA A 416 -10.07 21.47 -17.45
CA ALA A 416 -9.97 21.64 -16.00
C ALA A 416 -10.48 23.02 -15.64
N THR A 417 -11.47 23.09 -14.76
CA THR A 417 -11.88 24.34 -14.14
C THR A 417 -10.98 24.59 -12.95
N PHE A 418 -10.08 25.57 -13.06
CA PHE A 418 -9.37 26.11 -11.90
C PHE A 418 -10.33 27.01 -11.16
N ASP A 419 -10.79 26.55 -10.00
CA ASP A 419 -11.68 27.32 -9.15
C ASP A 419 -10.83 27.96 -8.04
N GLU A 420 -10.34 29.18 -8.30
CA GLU A 420 -9.58 29.99 -7.33
C GLU A 420 -10.41 30.28 -6.06
N ASP A 421 -11.75 30.26 -6.14
CA ASP A 421 -12.67 30.45 -5.00
C ASP A 421 -13.01 29.13 -4.27
N SER A 422 -12.70 27.96 -4.85
CA SER A 422 -12.97 26.66 -4.20
C SER A 422 -12.19 26.44 -2.91
N ASP A 423 -11.04 27.09 -2.74
CA ASP A 423 -10.24 27.06 -1.51
C ASP A 423 -10.95 27.81 -0.35
N GLN A 424 -11.97 28.62 -0.63
CA GLN A 424 -12.83 29.27 0.37
C GLN A 424 -14.14 28.51 0.62
N THR A 425 -14.43 27.43 -0.13
CA THR A 425 -15.70 26.70 0.02
C THR A 425 -15.72 25.82 1.29
N PRO A 426 -16.83 25.78 2.04
CA PRO A 426 -16.94 24.97 3.27
C PRO A 426 -16.87 23.45 3.05
N GLU A 427 -16.81 22.95 1.80
CA GLU A 427 -16.72 21.49 1.52
C GLU A 427 -15.42 20.87 2.08
N PHE A 428 -14.45 21.70 2.45
CA PHE A 428 -13.17 21.32 3.08
C PHE A 428 -13.07 21.62 4.57
N TRP A 429 -13.85 22.59 5.04
CA TRP A 429 -13.73 23.13 6.38
C TRP A 429 -14.75 22.46 7.27
N SER A 430 -14.24 21.66 8.20
CA SER A 430 -14.96 21.12 9.33
C SER A 430 -15.51 22.24 10.23
N GLY A 431 -16.61 22.88 9.84
CA GLY A 431 -17.46 23.54 10.81
C GLY A 431 -17.89 22.47 11.81
N LYS A 432 -17.47 22.61 13.09
CA LYS A 432 -17.67 21.70 14.25
C LYS A 432 -16.48 20.84 14.70
N GLY A 433 -15.23 21.28 14.52
CA GLY A 433 -14.07 20.68 15.22
C GLY A 433 -13.65 19.29 14.73
N ARG A 434 -13.80 19.02 13.42
CA ARG A 434 -13.21 17.83 12.76
C ARG A 434 -11.88 18.22 12.09
N ALA A 435 -11.12 17.26 11.58
CA ALA A 435 -9.94 17.53 10.77
C ALA A 435 -10.35 17.94 9.34
N VAL A 436 -9.42 18.53 8.56
CA VAL A 436 -9.61 18.73 7.11
C VAL A 436 -9.80 17.36 6.46
N SER A 437 -10.88 17.21 5.69
CA SER A 437 -11.21 15.98 4.96
C SER A 437 -11.70 16.33 3.57
N TRP A 438 -11.48 15.45 2.59
CA TRP A 438 -11.88 15.72 1.22
C TRP A 438 -12.30 14.46 0.47
N THR A 439 -12.90 14.67 -0.69
CA THR A 439 -13.18 13.61 -1.65
C THR A 439 -12.86 14.15 -3.04
N ALA A 440 -12.16 13.37 -3.84
CA ALA A 440 -11.92 13.62 -5.24
C ALA A 440 -13.20 13.36 -6.03
N ARG A 441 -13.58 14.33 -6.86
CA ARG A 441 -14.76 14.30 -7.71
C ARG A 441 -14.42 14.84 -9.09
N PRO A 442 -15.17 14.48 -10.14
CA PRO A 442 -14.92 14.93 -11.51
C PRO A 442 -14.81 16.45 -11.69
N LYS A 443 -15.52 17.24 -10.87
CA LYS A 443 -15.44 18.72 -10.85
C LYS A 443 -14.08 19.27 -10.38
N TYR A 444 -13.31 18.46 -9.66
CA TYR A 444 -12.01 18.85 -9.10
C TYR A 444 -10.83 18.27 -9.86
N PHE A 445 -11.05 17.54 -10.95
CA PHE A 445 -9.93 16.96 -11.68
C PHE A 445 -9.11 18.03 -12.40
N SER A 446 -7.79 17.98 -12.25
CA SER A 446 -6.85 18.80 -13.02
C SER A 446 -6.79 18.35 -14.48
N SER A 447 -6.03 19.06 -15.31
CA SER A 447 -5.94 18.74 -16.73
C SER A 447 -5.18 17.42 -16.95
N ALA A 448 -5.72 16.53 -17.79
CA ALA A 448 -5.04 15.30 -18.19
C ALA A 448 -3.77 15.57 -19.03
N GLU A 449 -3.58 16.80 -19.51
CA GLU A 449 -2.36 17.22 -20.22
C GLU A 449 -1.15 17.38 -19.30
N GLU A 450 -1.35 17.48 -18.00
CA GLU A 450 -0.27 17.73 -17.03
C GLU A 450 0.57 16.49 -16.72
N ASP A 451 0.07 15.28 -17.02
CA ASP A 451 0.72 14.03 -16.63
C ASP A 451 0.81 13.02 -17.78
N GLY A 452 2.02 12.59 -18.09
CA GLY A 452 2.30 11.46 -19.01
C GLY A 452 2.04 10.09 -18.38
N ASN A 453 1.66 10.04 -17.10
CA ASN A 453 1.43 8.81 -16.36
C ASN A 453 0.01 8.84 -15.74
N ALA A 454 -0.87 7.96 -16.22
CA ALA A 454 -2.23 7.79 -15.72
C ALA A 454 -2.35 7.52 -14.21
N ALA A 455 -1.40 6.80 -13.62
CA ALA A 455 -1.39 6.51 -12.18
C ALA A 455 -1.04 7.79 -11.39
N THR A 456 -0.04 8.55 -11.85
CA THR A 456 0.29 9.88 -11.32
C THR A 456 -0.88 10.84 -11.45
N TYR A 457 -1.55 10.86 -12.61
CA TYR A 457 -2.73 11.68 -12.85
C TYR A 457 -3.87 11.33 -11.89
N LEU A 458 -4.14 10.03 -11.67
CA LEU A 458 -5.13 9.61 -10.69
C LEU A 458 -4.75 10.06 -9.27
N MET A 459 -3.51 9.82 -8.83
CA MET A 459 -3.04 10.20 -7.49
C MET A 459 -3.08 11.72 -7.28
N ARG A 460 -2.71 12.53 -8.27
CA ARG A 460 -2.84 14.00 -8.20
C ARG A 460 -4.26 14.40 -7.87
N ASN A 461 -5.22 13.82 -8.58
CA ASN A 461 -6.64 14.13 -8.44
C ASN A 461 -7.22 13.63 -7.11
N VAL A 462 -6.74 12.49 -6.62
CA VAL A 462 -7.02 11.97 -5.27
C VAL A 462 -6.52 12.93 -4.18
N LEU A 463 -5.32 13.49 -4.36
CA LEU A 463 -4.65 14.35 -3.38
C LEU A 463 -5.05 15.84 -3.48
N GLY A 464 -5.85 16.22 -4.48
CA GLY A 464 -6.45 17.55 -4.55
C GLY A 464 -6.83 18.02 -5.94
N GLY A 465 -6.16 17.53 -6.98
CA GLY A 465 -6.44 17.88 -8.37
C GLY A 465 -6.28 19.38 -8.61
N SER A 466 -7.31 20.02 -9.15
CA SER A 466 -7.39 21.47 -9.39
C SER A 466 -7.41 22.34 -8.12
N ARG A 467 -7.61 21.74 -6.94
CA ARG A 467 -7.59 22.43 -5.64
C ARG A 467 -6.14 22.54 -5.16
N VAL A 468 -5.44 23.53 -5.70
CA VAL A 468 -3.98 23.64 -5.62
C VAL A 468 -3.48 23.78 -4.19
N GLU A 469 -4.13 24.58 -3.33
CA GLU A 469 -3.69 24.73 -1.94
C GLU A 469 -3.88 23.46 -1.11
N LEU A 470 -4.97 22.72 -1.32
CA LEU A 470 -5.12 21.39 -0.72
C LEU A 470 -3.97 20.48 -1.16
N PHE A 471 -3.74 20.35 -2.46
CA PHE A 471 -2.70 19.47 -2.99
C PHE A 471 -1.33 19.83 -2.41
N ARG A 472 -0.96 21.11 -2.42
CA ARG A 472 0.29 21.59 -1.83
C ARG A 472 0.36 21.34 -0.32
N GLY A 473 -0.74 21.56 0.40
CA GLY A 473 -0.84 21.33 1.85
C GLY A 473 -0.63 19.85 2.20
N VAL A 474 -1.36 18.95 1.53
CA VAL A 474 -1.23 17.49 1.68
C VAL A 474 0.21 17.07 1.38
N MET A 475 0.80 17.55 0.28
CA MET A 475 2.16 17.20 -0.13
C MET A 475 3.25 17.80 0.77
N SER A 476 2.98 18.88 1.50
CA SER A 476 3.94 19.50 2.43
C SER A 476 4.08 18.74 3.76
N THR A 477 3.16 17.82 4.06
CA THR A 477 3.26 16.99 5.28
C THR A 477 4.37 15.94 5.17
N TYR A 478 4.89 15.54 6.33
CA TYR A 478 6.06 14.66 6.48
C TYR A 478 5.82 13.63 7.60
N ALA A 479 6.50 12.49 7.52
CA ALA A 479 6.38 11.44 8.52
C ALA A 479 6.93 11.91 9.88
N PRO A 480 6.29 11.53 11.01
CA PRO A 480 5.13 10.63 11.11
C PRO A 480 3.77 11.33 10.97
N LEU A 481 3.74 12.66 10.83
CA LEU A 481 2.49 13.43 10.84
C LEU A 481 1.66 13.29 9.56
N SER A 482 2.29 12.94 8.43
CA SER A 482 1.58 12.68 7.17
C SER A 482 0.51 11.60 7.30
N ARG A 483 0.66 10.63 8.23
CA ARG A 483 -0.33 9.58 8.47
C ARG A 483 -1.68 10.11 8.97
N ASN A 484 -1.70 11.30 9.55
CA ASN A 484 -2.94 11.99 9.94
C ASN A 484 -3.65 12.70 8.78
N VAL A 485 -3.01 12.77 7.61
CA VAL A 485 -3.48 13.50 6.44
C VAL A 485 -3.76 12.56 5.27
N ARG A 486 -2.91 11.57 5.04
CA ARG A 486 -3.10 10.55 4.00
C ARG A 486 -2.49 9.23 4.44
N ASP A 487 -2.93 8.13 3.84
CA ASP A 487 -2.21 6.86 3.89
C ASP A 487 -1.01 6.85 2.93
N ASP A 488 -0.22 5.79 2.97
CA ASP A 488 0.57 5.38 1.81
C ASP A 488 -0.37 5.21 0.60
N LEU A 489 0.10 5.58 -0.59
CA LEU A 489 -0.68 5.42 -1.82
C LEU A 489 0.15 4.64 -2.81
N THR A 490 -0.39 3.54 -3.33
CA THR A 490 0.19 2.76 -4.42
C THR A 490 -0.89 2.42 -5.41
N VAL A 491 -0.60 2.66 -6.70
CA VAL A 491 -1.53 2.36 -7.79
C VAL A 491 -0.79 1.80 -9.00
N GLN A 492 -1.43 0.83 -9.66
CA GLN A 492 -1.09 0.37 -10.99
C GLN A 492 -2.32 0.45 -11.91
N VAL A 493 -2.16 1.10 -13.06
CA VAL A 493 -3.16 1.19 -14.13
C VAL A 493 -2.68 0.37 -15.32
N ILE A 494 -3.37 -0.72 -15.63
CA ILE A 494 -3.01 -1.68 -16.69
C ILE A 494 -3.94 -1.50 -17.88
N PHE A 495 -3.40 -1.37 -19.10
CA PHE A 495 -4.16 -1.08 -20.31
C PHE A 495 -4.21 -2.28 -21.25
N PHE A 496 -5.41 -2.77 -21.54
CA PHE A 496 -5.65 -3.85 -22.50
C PHE A 496 -6.02 -3.32 -23.90
N GLY A 497 -6.17 -2.00 -24.04
CA GLY A 497 -6.35 -1.28 -25.29
C GLY A 497 -5.12 -0.47 -25.72
N ASP A 498 -5.30 0.33 -26.76
CA ASP A 498 -4.25 1.19 -27.30
C ASP A 498 -4.08 2.42 -26.39
N VAL A 499 -2.88 2.62 -25.87
CA VAL A 499 -2.46 3.85 -25.18
C VAL A 499 -1.02 4.19 -25.60
N GLU A 500 -0.84 5.45 -25.99
CA GLU A 500 0.40 6.09 -26.52
C GLU A 500 1.17 5.34 -27.61
#